data_AF-A0A2I0JHY1-F1
#
_entry.id   AF-A0A2I0JHY1-F1
#
_cell.length_a   1.000
_cell.length_b   1.000
_cell.length_c   1.000
_cell.angle_alpha   90.00
_cell.angle_beta   90.00
_cell.angle_gamma   90.00
#
_symmetry.space_group_name_H-M   'P 1'
#
loop_
_entity.id
_entity.type
_entity.pdbx_description
1 polymer ?
#
loop_
_entity_poly.entity_id
_entity_poly.type
_entity_poly.pdbx_seq_one_letter_code
_entity_poly.pdbx_strand_id
1 'polypeptide(L)' 'MEGQAPLLRPDPLGRFGRFGGKFVPETLIYALSELESAFHSLAGDQDFQLMMKEDGVCRQW' A
#
# COMPACT_ATOMS: atom_id res chain seq x y z
N MET A 1 22.58 15.72 -10.31
CA MET A 1 21.61 15.90 -9.21
C MET A 1 20.26 15.52 -9.77
N GLU A 2 19.92 14.23 -9.70
CA GLU A 2 18.81 13.66 -10.47
C GLU A 2 17.45 14.06 -9.87
N GLY A 3 16.54 14.47 -10.77
CA GLY A 3 15.21 14.94 -10.42
C GLY A 3 14.37 13.83 -9.81
N GLN A 4 13.93 14.05 -8.57
CA GLN A 4 12.94 13.19 -7.92
C GLN A 4 11.57 13.45 -8.58
N ALA A 5 11.12 12.47 -9.37
CA ALA A 5 9.71 12.29 -9.64
C ALA A 5 8.96 12.20 -8.30
N PRO A 6 7.71 12.69 -8.21
CA PRO A 6 6.98 12.71 -6.96
C PRO A 6 6.86 11.27 -6.42
N LEU A 7 7.06 11.11 -5.10
CA LEU A 7 7.02 9.85 -4.34
C LEU A 7 5.58 9.28 -4.28
N LEU A 8 4.91 9.16 -5.43
CA LEU A 8 3.51 8.70 -5.51
C LEU A 8 3.40 7.20 -5.31
N ARG A 9 4.48 6.44 -5.53
CA ARG A 9 4.53 5.00 -5.29
C ARG A 9 5.80 4.60 -4.54
N PRO A 10 5.71 3.60 -3.65
CA PRO A 10 6.88 3.07 -2.96
C PRO A 10 7.79 2.35 -3.95
N ASP A 11 9.08 2.28 -3.63
CA ASP A 11 10.02 1.39 -4.29
C ASP A 11 9.68 -0.10 -4.00
N PRO A 12 10.34 -1.07 -4.67
CA PRO A 12 10.10 -2.50 -4.42
C PRO A 12 10.38 -2.94 -2.97
N LEU A 13 11.13 -2.15 -2.21
CA LEU A 13 11.39 -2.39 -0.78
C LEU A 13 10.32 -1.74 0.11
N GLY A 14 9.30 -1.10 -0.45
CA GLY A 14 8.25 -0.41 0.31
C GLY A 14 8.68 0.97 0.82
N ARG A 15 9.68 1.61 0.21
CA ARG A 15 10.22 2.90 0.65
C ARG A 15 9.76 4.04 -0.24
N PHE A 16 9.44 5.16 0.38
CA PHE A 16 9.20 6.45 -0.25
C PHE A 16 10.43 7.34 -0.01
N GLY A 17 11.41 7.26 -0.92
CA GLY A 17 12.70 7.93 -0.76
C GLY A 17 13.45 7.39 0.46
N ARG A 18 13.62 8.22 1.50
CA ARG A 18 14.35 7.84 2.73
C ARG A 18 13.47 7.21 3.82
N PHE A 19 12.16 7.13 3.62
CA PHE A 19 11.18 6.68 4.63
C PHE A 19 10.48 5.39 4.17
N GLY A 20 9.97 4.58 5.10
CA GLY A 20 9.28 3.32 4.81
C GLY A 20 10.16 2.08 4.92
N GLY A 21 9.80 1.01 4.24
CA GLY A 21 10.41 -0.31 4.37
C GLY A 21 9.67 -1.25 5.33
N LYS A 22 10.00 -2.54 5.26
CA LYS A 22 9.39 -3.60 6.09
C LYS A 22 10.27 -3.90 7.31
N PHE A 23 10.05 -3.19 8.42
CA PHE A 23 10.67 -3.49 9.72
C PHE A 23 9.65 -4.19 10.61
N VAL A 24 9.44 -5.48 10.35
CA VAL A 24 8.37 -6.27 10.98
C VAL A 24 8.92 -7.51 11.66
N PRO A 25 8.38 -7.89 12.83
CA PRO A 25 8.71 -9.15 13.48
C PRO A 25 8.20 -10.33 12.65
N GLU A 26 8.87 -11.48 12.76
CA GLU A 26 8.58 -12.71 12.01
C GLU A 26 7.11 -13.13 12.09
N THR A 27 6.50 -12.94 13.26
CA THR A 27 5.08 -13.26 13.52
C THR A 27 4.10 -12.44 12.68
N LEU A 28 4.49 -11.24 12.25
CA LEU A 28 3.65 -10.36 11.43
C LEU A 28 3.91 -10.51 9.93
N ILE A 29 4.99 -11.20 9.53
CA ILE A 29 5.32 -11.38 8.11
C ILE A 29 4.17 -12.09 7.38
N TYR A 30 3.63 -13.15 7.97
CA TYR A 30 2.57 -13.95 7.35
C TYR A 30 1.27 -13.14 7.17
N ALA A 31 0.76 -12.52 8.24
CA ALA A 31 -0.46 -11.73 8.20
C ALA A 31 -0.37 -10.55 7.20
N LEU A 32 0.79 -9.88 7.14
CA LEU A 32 1.01 -8.79 6.19
C LEU A 32 1.11 -9.28 4.75
N SER A 33 1.70 -10.46 4.53
CA SER A 33 1.78 -11.05 3.19
C SER A 33 0.40 -11.47 2.67
N GLU A 34 -0.43 -12.05 3.53
CA GLU A 34 -1.82 -12.38 3.20
C GLU A 34 -2.63 -11.12 2.87
N LEU A 35 -2.51 -10.07 3.68
CA LEU A 35 -3.15 -8.79 3.43
C LEU A 35 -2.68 -8.17 2.11
N GLU A 36 -1.37 -8.15 1.85
CA GLU A 36 -0.79 -7.62 0.61
C GLU A 36 -1.32 -8.38 -0.62
N SER A 37 -1.41 -9.71 -0.53
CA SER A 37 -1.96 -10.55 -1.60
C SER A 37 -3.45 -10.30 -1.85
N ALA A 38 -4.25 -10.26 -0.78
CA ALA A 38 -5.69 -9.99 -0.87
C ALA A 38 -5.95 -8.60 -1.43
N PHE A 39 -5.21 -7.60 -0.94
CA PHE A 39 -5.30 -6.23 -1.43
C PHE A 39 -4.91 -6.13 -2.90
N HIS A 40 -3.78 -6.70 -3.33
CA HIS A 40 -3.40 -6.67 -4.75
C HIS A 40 -4.43 -7.35 -5.67
N SER A 41 -5.11 -8.38 -5.17
CA SER A 41 -6.16 -9.08 -5.94
C SER A 41 -7.42 -8.21 -6.09
N LEU A 42 -7.76 -7.41 -5.08
CA LEU A 42 -8.96 -6.56 -5.06
C LEU A 42 -8.70 -5.12 -5.50
N ALA A 43 -7.46 -4.65 -5.50
CA ALA A 43 -7.13 -3.25 -5.80
C ALA A 43 -7.54 -2.80 -7.20
N GLY A 44 -7.62 -3.74 -8.15
CA GLY A 44 -8.11 -3.48 -9.52
C GLY A 44 -9.62 -3.69 -9.71
N ASP A 45 -10.33 -4.18 -8.69
CA ASP A 45 -11.75 -4.48 -8.76
C ASP A 45 -12.58 -3.19 -8.64
N GLN A 46 -13.52 -2.98 -9.58
CA GLN A 46 -14.33 -1.76 -9.61
C GLN A 46 -15.35 -1.68 -8.47
N ASP A 47 -15.92 -2.81 -8.05
CA ASP A 47 -16.88 -2.88 -6.96
C ASP A 47 -16.16 -2.63 -5.63
N PHE A 48 -14.95 -3.17 -5.46
CA PHE A 48 -14.10 -2.86 -4.31
C PHE A 48 -13.73 -1.37 -4.24
N GLN A 49 -13.36 -0.77 -5.37
CA GLN A 49 -13.05 0.66 -5.45
C GLN A 49 -14.27 1.54 -5.18
N LEU A 50 -15.47 1.12 -5.60
CA LEU A 50 -16.72 1.82 -5.33
C LEU A 50 -17.07 1.74 -3.85
N MET A 51 -17.04 0.54 -3.27
CA MET A 51 -17.24 0.31 -1.83
C MET A 51 -16.29 1.18 -1.00
N MET A 52 -14.99 1.19 -1.32
CA MET A 52 -14.00 2.02 -0.61
C MET A 52 -14.29 3.52 -0.67
N LYS A 53 -14.83 4.01 -1.79
CA LYS A 53 -15.19 5.43 -1.96
C LYS A 53 -16.48 5.78 -1.22
N GLU A 54 -17.45 4.88 -1.19
CA GLU A 54 -18.75 5.07 -0.58
C GLU A 54 -18.69 4.96 0.95
N ASP A 55 -17.94 4.00 1.49
CA ASP A 55 -17.79 3.79 2.94
C ASP A 55 -16.96 4.89 3.65
N GLY A 56 -16.46 5.88 2.91
CA GLY A 56 -15.84 7.08 3.50
C GLY A 56 -14.52 6.84 4.25
N VAL A 57 -13.95 5.63 4.17
CA VAL A 57 -12.65 5.28 4.79
C VAL A 57 -11.52 6.19 4.26
N CYS A 58 -11.65 6.70 3.03
CA CYS A 58 -10.70 7.65 2.42
C CYS A 58 -10.95 9.13 2.73
N ARG A 59 -11.96 9.53 3.54
CA ARG A 59 -12.23 10.97 3.77
C ARG A 59 -11.30 11.65 4.78
N GLN A 60 -10.25 10.98 5.28
CA GLN A 60 -9.35 11.58 6.27
C GLN A 60 -7.90 11.06 6.25
N TRP A 61 -7.35 10.75 5.07
CA TRP A 61 -5.93 10.45 4.88
C TRP A 61 -5.35 11.24 3.71
#